data_AF-A0AAD6H2L3-F1
#
_entry.id   AF-A0AAD6H2L3-F1
#
_cell.length_a   1.000
_cell.length_b   1.000
_cell.length_c   1.000
_cell.angle_alpha   90.00
_cell.angle_beta   90.00
_cell.angle_gamma   90.00
#
_symmetry.space_group_name_H-M   'P 1'
#
loop_
_entity.id
_entity.type
_entity.pdbx_description
1 polymer ?
#
loop_
_entity_poly.entity_id
_entity_poly.type
_entity_poly.pdbx_seq_one_letter_code
_entity_poly.pdbx_strand_id
1 'polypeptide(L)'
;MSLPTPEVEVLSQLIDDENGHYRFRVKQQVHYLTISSDTFDEDTMCRPYLLTPNLPAFPESPWTTMDISRGEDDSCDESLYKSPARHQCIMAR
;
A
#
# COMPACT_ATOMS: atom_id res chain seq x y z
N MET A 1 13.04 -11.86 -20.99
CA MET A 1 12.37 -12.71 -19.99
C MET A 1 11.86 -11.78 -18.91
N SER A 2 10.57 -11.48 -18.91
CA SER A 2 9.94 -10.70 -17.83
C SER A 2 9.83 -11.62 -16.62
N LEU A 3 10.47 -11.23 -15.51
CA LEU A 3 10.22 -11.85 -14.22
C LEU A 3 8.70 -11.77 -13.97
N PRO A 4 8.05 -12.82 -13.43
CA PRO A 4 6.65 -12.72 -13.06
C PRO A 4 6.56 -11.57 -12.06
N THR A 5 5.87 -10.50 -12.45
CA THR A 5 5.43 -9.47 -11.49
C THR A 5 4.85 -10.23 -10.32
N PRO A 6 5.30 -9.98 -9.08
CA PRO A 6 4.72 -10.64 -7.93
C PRO A 6 3.20 -10.49 -8.05
N GLU A 7 2.48 -11.60 -7.92
CA GLU A 7 1.01 -11.59 -7.91
C GLU A 7 0.61 -10.76 -6.69
N VAL A 8 0.43 -9.46 -6.93
CA VAL A 8 -0.07 -8.47 -5.98
C VAL A 8 -1.56 -8.41 -6.24
N GLU A 9 -2.32 -9.00 -5.34
CA GLU A 9 -3.77 -9.03 -5.41
C GLU A 9 -4.32 -8.06 -4.37
N VAL A 10 -4.98 -6.98 -4.80
CA VAL A 10 -5.66 -6.09 -3.86
C VAL A 10 -6.95 -6.76 -3.40
N LEU A 11 -7.03 -7.04 -2.10
CA LEU A 11 -8.14 -7.74 -1.44
C LEU A 11 -9.23 -6.78 -0.98
N SER A 12 -8.86 -5.60 -0.49
CA SER A 12 -9.81 -4.55 -0.13
C SER A 12 -9.12 -3.18 -0.14
N GLN A 13 -9.92 -2.14 -0.34
CA GLN A 13 -9.47 -0.75 -0.24
C GLN A 13 -10.52 0.08 0.50
N LEU A 14 -10.05 1.10 1.23
CA LEU A 14 -10.85 2.12 1.88
C LEU A 14 -10.09 3.43 1.69
N ILE A 15 -10.72 4.41 1.09
CA ILE A 15 -10.12 5.72 0.86
C ILE A 15 -10.99 6.73 1.60
N ASP A 16 -10.37 7.51 2.46
CA ASP A 16 -10.94 8.64 3.16
C ASP A 16 -10.19 9.93 2.78
N ASP A 17 -10.66 11.08 3.30
CA ASP A 17 -10.10 12.38 2.97
C ASP A 17 -8.61 12.51 3.38
N GLU A 18 -8.15 11.75 4.38
CA GLU A 18 -6.78 11.80 4.88
C GLU A 18 -5.91 10.70 4.27
N ASN A 19 -6.44 9.49 4.09
CA ASN A 19 -5.64 8.32 3.72
C ASN A 19 -6.37 7.34 2.78
N GLY A 20 -5.57 6.67 1.96
CA GLY A 20 -5.92 5.43 1.28
C GLY A 20 -5.38 4.23 2.04
N HIS A 21 -6.27 3.40 2.56
CA HIS A 21 -5.97 2.12 3.19
C HIS A 21 -6.21 0.97 2.20
N TYR A 22 -5.19 0.16 1.97
CA TYR A 22 -5.21 -0.96 1.05
C TYR A 22 -4.83 -2.24 1.79
N ARG A 23 -5.59 -3.30 1.55
CA ARG A 23 -5.26 -4.66 1.94
C ARG A 23 -4.93 -5.43 0.68
N PHE A 24 -3.76 -6.03 0.63
CA PHE A 24 -3.31 -6.76 -0.55
C PHE A 24 -2.55 -8.01 -0.16
N ARG A 25 -2.57 -8.99 -1.04
CA ARG A 25 -1.81 -10.22 -0.90
C ARG A 25 -0.59 -10.11 -1.79
N VAL A 26 0.58 -10.33 -1.20
CA VAL A 26 1.83 -10.53 -1.94
C VAL A 26 2.24 -11.97 -1.72
N LYS A 27 2.30 -12.76 -2.81
CA LYS A 27 2.54 -14.21 -2.75
C LYS A 27 1.46 -14.92 -1.92
N GLN A 28 1.72 -15.22 -0.65
CA GLN A 28 0.79 -15.93 0.26
C GLN A 28 0.51 -15.16 1.55
N GLN A 29 1.05 -13.95 1.70
CA GLN A 29 0.90 -13.15 2.90
C GLN A 29 0.02 -11.93 2.62
N VAL A 30 -0.84 -11.61 3.59
CA VAL A 30 -1.67 -10.41 3.55
C VAL A 30 -0.90 -9.28 4.19
N HIS A 31 -0.85 -8.17 3.47
CA HIS A 31 -0.18 -6.95 3.83
C HIS A 31 -1.17 -5.79 3.83
N TYR A 32 -0.84 -4.77 4.60
CA TYR A 32 -1.61 -3.55 4.72
C TYR A 32 -0.75 -2.37 4.31
N LEU A 33 -1.30 -1.51 3.48
CA LEU A 33 -0.65 -0.30 3.01
C LEU A 33 -1.55 0.87 3.35
N THR A 34 -0.98 1.87 4.01
CA THR A 34 -1.61 3.17 4.19
C THR A 34 -0.85 4.16 3.32
N ILE A 35 -1.57 4.97 2.57
CA ILE A 35 -1.00 6.02 1.72
C ILE A 35 -1.68 7.32 2.06
N SER A 36 -0.91 8.38 2.32
CA SER A 36 -1.50 9.71 2.53
C SER A 36 -2.21 10.19 1.26
N SER A 37 -3.37 10.83 1.41
CA SER A 37 -4.20 11.26 0.26
C SER A 37 -3.52 12.29 -0.65
N ASP A 38 -2.51 13.01 -0.15
CA ASP A 38 -1.68 13.94 -0.91
C ASP A 38 -0.54 13.26 -1.71
N THR A 39 -0.34 11.95 -1.57
CA THR A 39 0.79 11.24 -2.21
C THR A 39 0.52 10.91 -3.67
N PHE A 40 -0.70 10.48 -4.00
CA PHE A 40 -1.10 10.18 -5.38
C PHE A 40 -2.45 10.82 -5.68
N ASP A 41 -2.71 11.10 -6.96
CA ASP A 41 -4.02 11.59 -7.39
C ASP A 41 -5.16 10.63 -6.96
N GLU A 42 -6.33 11.20 -6.65
CA GLU A 42 -7.53 10.44 -6.27
C GLU A 42 -7.87 9.33 -7.28
N ASP A 43 -7.69 9.61 -8.57
CA ASP A 43 -7.96 8.65 -9.65
C ASP A 43 -7.01 7.44 -9.58
N THR A 44 -5.75 7.68 -9.19
CA THR A 44 -4.73 6.63 -8.94
C THR A 44 -5.05 5.86 -7.67
N MET A 45 -5.41 6.56 -6.58
CA MET A 45 -5.79 5.95 -5.30
C MET A 45 -7.01 5.02 -5.48
N CYS A 46 -8.03 5.46 -6.22
CA CYS A 46 -9.24 4.68 -6.47
C CYS A 46 -9.01 3.45 -7.36
N ARG A 47 -7.91 3.40 -8.11
CA ARG A 47 -7.63 2.39 -9.14
C ARG A 47 -6.37 1.62 -8.81
N PRO A 48 -6.47 0.46 -8.12
CA PRO A 48 -5.33 -0.37 -7.74
C PRO A 48 -4.36 -0.70 -8.87
N TYR A 49 -4.85 -0.87 -10.10
CA TYR A 49 -4.03 -1.18 -11.26
C TYR A 49 -3.17 0.01 -11.74
N LEU A 50 -3.55 1.25 -11.39
CA LEU A 50 -2.72 2.45 -11.58
C LEU A 50 -1.78 2.66 -10.40
N LEU A 51 -2.22 2.32 -9.19
CA LEU A 51 -1.41 2.46 -7.98
C LEU A 51 -0.23 1.48 -7.94
N THR A 52 -0.49 0.18 -8.14
CA THR A 52 0.49 -0.91 -8.04
C THR A 52 1.81 -0.65 -8.78
N PRO A 53 1.83 -0.15 -10.05
CA PRO A 53 3.09 0.14 -10.74
C PRO A 53 3.86 1.35 -10.19
N ASN A 54 3.20 2.23 -9.42
CA ASN A 54 3.81 3.41 -8.79
C ASN A 54 4.25 3.14 -7.34
N LEU A 55 3.92 1.98 -6.78
CA LEU A 55 4.36 1.61 -5.44
C LEU A 55 5.87 1.32 -5.41
N PRO A 56 6.55 1.66 -4.30
CA PRO A 56 7.93 1.26 -4.10
C PRO A 56 8.05 -0.27 -4.09
N ALA A 57 9.26 -0.75 -4.38
CA ALA A 57 9.52 -2.19 -4.36
C ALA A 57 9.30 -2.74 -2.94
N PHE A 58 8.40 -3.72 -2.81
CA PHE A 58 8.16 -4.34 -1.51
C PHE A 58 9.42 -5.04 -0.99
N PRO A 59 9.83 -4.80 0.27
CA PRO A 59 11.02 -5.42 0.82
C PRO A 59 10.82 -6.93 0.99
N GLU A 60 11.92 -7.69 0.83
CA GLU A 60 11.92 -9.15 0.97
C GLU A 60 11.85 -9.63 2.43
N SER A 61 12.14 -8.75 3.39
CA SER A 61 12.03 -9.03 4.82
C SER A 61 10.56 -9.18 5.25
N PRO A 62 10.24 -9.88 6.35
CA PRO A 62 8.86 -9.96 6.83
C PRO A 62 8.36 -8.62 7.38
N TRP A 63 7.26 -8.12 6.81
CA TRP A 63 6.52 -6.93 7.24
C TRP A 63 5.02 -7.19 7.13
N THR A 64 4.25 -6.45 7.90
CA THR A 64 2.78 -6.57 7.94
C THR A 64 2.11 -5.32 7.41
N THR A 65 2.71 -4.16 7.75
CA THR A 65 2.17 -2.85 7.40
C THR A 65 3.25 -2.00 6.74
N MET A 66 2.88 -1.25 5.72
CA MET A 66 3.68 -0.21 5.10
C MET A 66 2.87 1.09 5.12
N ASP A 67 3.53 2.20 5.39
CA ASP A 67 2.97 3.54 5.29
C ASP A 67 3.75 4.29 4.22
N ILE A 68 3.06 4.91 3.28
CA ILE A 68 3.67 5.70 2.21
C ILE A 68 3.15 7.12 2.33
N SER A 69 4.09 8.05 2.34
CA SER A 69 3.79 9.48 2.38
C SER A 69 4.65 10.22 1.36
N ARG A 70 4.19 11.41 0.99
CA ARG A 70 4.91 12.31 0.11
C ARG A 70 5.97 13.06 0.91
N GLY A 71 7.23 12.81 0.60
CA GLY A 71 8.38 13.55 1.10
C GLY A 71 8.46 14.95 0.51
N GLU A 72 9.27 15.80 1.14
CA GLU A 72 9.42 17.23 0.82
C GLU A 72 9.91 17.49 -0.63
N ASP A 73 10.56 16.50 -1.25
CA ASP A 73 11.14 16.57 -2.60
C ASP A 73 10.30 15.83 -3.67
N ASP A 74 8.99 15.64 -3.45
CA ASP A 74 8.13 14.79 -4.30
C ASP A 74 8.53 13.29 -4.27
N SER A 75 9.46 12.92 -3.39
CA SER A 75 9.87 11.55 -3.11
C SER A 75 8.77 10.78 -2.39
N CYS A 76 8.61 9.49 -2.65
CA CYS A 76 7.83 8.61 -1.79
C CYS A 76 8.68 8.18 -0.59
N ASP A 77 8.25 8.54 0.63
CA ASP A 77 8.86 8.04 1.86
C ASP A 77 8.06 6.81 2.34
N GLU A 78 8.74 5.70 2.61
CA GLU A 78 8.12 4.44 3.04
C GLU A 78 8.53 4.06 4.46
N SER A 79 7.54 3.78 5.29
CA SER A 79 7.74 3.34 6.68
C SER A 79 7.15 1.95 6.89
N LEU A 80 7.99 1.00 7.30
CA LEU A 80 7.65 -0.42 7.41
C LEU A 80 7.47 -0.85 8.87
N TYR A 81 6.39 -1.57 9.14
CA TYR A 81 6.05 -2.06 10.46
C TYR A 81 5.74 -3.56 10.45
N LYS A 82 6.24 -4.28 11.46
CA LYS A 82 5.97 -5.71 11.66
C LYS A 82 4.64 -5.96 12.39
N SER A 83 4.13 -4.95 13.09
CA SER A 83 2.84 -5.01 13.79
C SER A 83 1.72 -4.42 12.93
N PRO A 84 0.48 -4.92 13.07
CA PRO A 84 -0.68 -4.30 12.46
C PRO A 84 -0.85 -2.87 12.98
N ALA A 85 -1.01 -1.88 12.09
CA ALA A 85 -1.32 -0.51 12.49
C ALA A 85 -2.69 -0.45 13.20
N ARG A 86 -2.84 0.45 14.17
CA ARG A 86 -4.07 0.61 14.99
C ARG A 86 -5.35 0.80 14.15
N HIS A 87 -5.24 1.28 12.91
CA HIS A 87 -6.35 1.50 11.99
C HIS A 87 -6.82 0.22 11.23
N GLN A 88 -6.12 -0.92 11.37
CA GLN A 88 -6.50 -2.17 10.68
C GLN A 88 -7.78 -2.83 11.20
N CYS A 89 -8.27 -2.43 12.39
CA CYS A 89 -9.54 -2.94 12.94
C CYS A 89 -10.76 -2.64 12.03
N ILE A 90 -10.66 -1.65 11.14
CA ILE A 90 -11.74 -1.23 10.24
C ILE A 90 -11.82 -2.13 9.00
N MET A 91 -10.69 -2.66 8.54
CA MET A 91 -10.55 -3.47 7.31
C MET A 91 -10.63 -4.99 7.53
N ALA A 92 -10.91 -5.41 8.76
CA ALA A 92 -10.95 -6.81 9.20
C ALA A 92 -12.36 -7.44 9.20
N ARG A 93 -13.36 -6.76 8.62
CA ARG A 93 -14.74 -7.27 8.50
C ARG A 93 -15.01 -7.88 7.13
#